data_AF-A0A1G0E4B2-F1
#
_entry.id   AF-A0A1G0E4B2-F1
#
_cell.length_a   1.000
_cell.length_b   1.000
_cell.length_c   1.000
_cell.angle_alpha   90.00
_cell.angle_beta   90.00
_cell.angle_gamma   90.00
#
_symmetry.space_group_name_H-M   'P 1'
#
loop_
_entity.id
_entity.type
_entity.pdbx_description
1 polymer ?
#
loop_
_entity_poly.entity_id
_entity_poly.type
_entity_poly.pdbx_seq_one_letter_code
_entity_poly.pdbx_strand_id
1 'polypeptide(L)'
;MSICVCAVDTNIAFTKKKYYLRFKKAEIKYVPGHKQGRQDDLLLDMKKMREEEAFSLITDLLSTLSFNWNAVFHTDGGFINTIHQFDWENITCSASGIRQITANQPRDDFINICPLDTGKETTLARLYRTAKSSRNIYSQILFFWHCLEYSNDGKSIALIDKYVKDIKNVSVTDDIEQIMENPILYKENISQQTFGNYIQGCIRNAIAHIERKPNTEGRSITLDSLKELRHLSQVKDVLQYFARYRLEVNFKTKDRPDDLDYLSYFKPK
;
A
#
# COMPACT_ATOMS: atom_id res chain seq x y z
N MET A 1 -27.20 4.29 -17.97
CA MET A 1 -26.52 4.58 -16.69
C MET A 1 -25.24 3.78 -16.68
N SER A 2 -24.13 4.28 -16.14
CA SER A 2 -22.83 3.59 -16.22
C SER A 2 -22.41 3.07 -14.86
N ILE A 3 -21.75 1.92 -14.83
CA ILE A 3 -21.14 1.33 -13.64
C ILE A 3 -19.67 1.11 -13.92
N CYS A 4 -18.83 1.48 -12.96
CA CYS A 4 -17.43 1.10 -12.96
C CYS A 4 -17.29 -0.24 -12.23
N VAL A 5 -16.68 -1.23 -12.87
CA VAL A 5 -16.39 -2.54 -12.29
C VAL A 5 -14.87 -2.72 -12.26
N CYS A 6 -14.31 -2.91 -11.08
CA CYS A 6 -12.89 -3.18 -10.89
C CYS A 6 -12.68 -4.57 -10.31
N ALA A 7 -11.78 -5.33 -10.93
CA ALA A 7 -11.26 -6.54 -10.34
C ALA A 7 -10.22 -6.18 -9.26
N VAL A 8 -10.29 -6.86 -8.13
CA VAL A 8 -9.44 -6.63 -6.96
C VAL A 8 -8.82 -7.94 -6.51
N ASP A 9 -7.49 -7.99 -6.50
CA ASP A 9 -6.75 -9.08 -5.89
C ASP A 9 -6.29 -8.65 -4.49
N THR A 10 -6.52 -9.50 -3.50
CA THR A 10 -6.24 -9.16 -2.10
C THR A 10 -5.89 -10.38 -1.28
N ASN A 11 -5.18 -10.20 -0.17
CA ASN A 11 -4.95 -11.27 0.80
C ASN A 11 -6.04 -11.34 1.88
N ILE A 12 -7.11 -10.55 1.77
CA ILE A 12 -8.25 -10.61 2.68
C ILE A 12 -9.22 -11.74 2.31
N ALA A 13 -9.66 -12.50 3.32
CA ALA A 13 -10.69 -13.53 3.22
C ALA A 13 -12.00 -13.03 3.83
N PHE A 14 -12.89 -12.51 2.99
CA PHE A 14 -14.19 -11.99 3.41
C PHE A 14 -15.22 -13.12 3.65
N THR A 15 -15.97 -13.12 4.76
CA THR A 15 -16.95 -14.21 4.97
C THR A 15 -18.27 -14.04 4.20
N LYS A 16 -18.76 -12.81 4.03
CA LYS A 16 -20.08 -12.54 3.40
C LYS A 16 -19.98 -12.65 1.88
N LYS A 17 -21.13 -12.95 1.25
CA LYS A 17 -21.23 -13.04 -0.21
C LYS A 17 -21.13 -11.69 -0.91
N LYS A 18 -21.56 -10.62 -0.24
CA LYS A 18 -21.58 -9.25 -0.77
C LYS A 18 -21.55 -8.24 0.38
N TYR A 19 -20.95 -7.09 0.13
CA TYR A 19 -20.92 -5.95 1.03
C TYR A 19 -21.40 -4.72 0.28
N TYR A 20 -22.23 -3.91 0.95
CA TYR A 20 -22.75 -2.65 0.42
C TYR A 20 -22.19 -1.53 1.29
N LEU A 21 -21.29 -0.76 0.69
CA LEU A 21 -20.42 0.20 1.36
C LEU A 21 -20.71 1.61 0.87
N ARG A 22 -20.67 2.59 1.77
CA ARG A 22 -20.67 4.00 1.43
C ARG A 22 -19.31 4.60 1.76
N PHE A 23 -18.64 5.15 0.75
CA PHE A 23 -17.32 5.78 0.86
C PHE A 23 -17.35 7.14 0.17
N LYS A 24 -17.02 8.22 0.90
CA LYS A 24 -17.05 9.61 0.38
C LYS A 24 -18.33 9.91 -0.42
N LYS A 25 -19.49 9.58 0.16
CA LYS A 25 -20.85 9.76 -0.42
C LYS A 25 -21.17 8.92 -1.67
N ALA A 26 -20.28 8.04 -2.10
CA ALA A 26 -20.54 7.09 -3.17
C ALA A 26 -20.96 5.73 -2.62
N GLU A 27 -21.82 5.03 -3.36
CA GLU A 27 -22.29 3.68 -3.03
C GLU A 27 -21.50 2.65 -3.84
N ILE A 28 -20.97 1.66 -3.12
CA ILE A 28 -20.05 0.66 -3.64
C ILE A 28 -20.55 -0.72 -3.22
N LYS A 29 -20.58 -1.66 -4.17
CA LYS A 29 -20.84 -3.08 -3.90
C LYS A 29 -19.52 -3.85 -4.04
N TYR A 30 -19.13 -4.54 -2.98
CA TYR A 30 -17.97 -5.43 -2.96
C TYR A 30 -18.46 -6.88 -2.99
N VAL A 31 -18.00 -7.67 -3.95
CA VAL A 31 -18.36 -9.08 -4.12
C VAL A 31 -17.09 -9.93 -4.04
N PRO A 32 -16.84 -10.61 -2.91
CA PRO A 32 -15.66 -11.46 -2.77
C PRO A 32 -15.69 -12.68 -3.70
N GLY A 33 -14.57 -12.96 -4.38
CA GLY A 33 -14.38 -14.09 -5.29
C GLY A 33 -13.45 -15.19 -4.78
N HIS A 34 -12.79 -15.00 -3.62
CA HIS A 34 -11.77 -15.94 -3.12
C HIS A 34 -12.27 -17.39 -2.94
N LYS A 35 -13.53 -17.61 -2.53
CA LYS A 35 -14.12 -18.96 -2.38
C LYS A 35 -14.20 -19.72 -3.72
N GLN A 36 -14.15 -18.99 -4.83
CA GLN A 36 -14.17 -19.50 -6.19
C GLN A 36 -12.79 -19.43 -6.86
N GLY A 37 -11.72 -19.07 -6.12
CA GLY A 37 -10.38 -18.86 -6.70
C GLY A 37 -10.29 -17.65 -7.62
N ARG A 38 -11.24 -16.71 -7.54
CA ARG A 38 -11.30 -15.52 -8.39
C ARG A 38 -10.92 -14.27 -7.62
N GLN A 39 -10.57 -13.23 -8.38
CA GLN A 39 -10.48 -11.88 -7.86
C GLN A 39 -11.85 -11.41 -7.36
N ASP A 40 -11.84 -10.45 -6.44
CA ASP A 40 -13.04 -9.83 -5.93
C ASP A 40 -13.53 -8.78 -6.94
N ASP A 41 -14.85 -8.56 -7.03
CA ASP A 41 -15.42 -7.50 -7.87
C ASP A 41 -15.82 -6.30 -6.99
N LEU A 42 -15.38 -5.11 -7.40
CA LEU A 42 -15.76 -3.84 -6.80
C LEU A 42 -16.58 -3.03 -7.81
N LEU A 43 -17.85 -2.79 -7.50
CA LEU A 43 -18.79 -2.09 -8.37
C LEU A 43 -19.14 -0.73 -7.78
N LEU A 44 -19.06 0.32 -8.59
CA LEU A 44 -19.36 1.69 -8.22
C LEU A 44 -20.39 2.29 -9.18
N ASP A 45 -21.45 2.89 -8.62
CA ASP A 45 -22.45 3.63 -9.40
C ASP A 45 -21.86 4.95 -9.92
N MET A 46 -21.90 5.15 -11.23
CA MET A 46 -21.37 6.35 -11.87
C MET A 46 -22.44 7.40 -12.22
N LYS A 47 -23.66 7.32 -11.68
CA LYS A 47 -24.76 8.28 -11.96
C LYS A 47 -24.35 9.75 -11.94
N LYS A 48 -23.38 10.14 -11.11
CA LYS A 48 -22.97 11.53 -10.87
C LYS A 48 -21.46 11.75 -11.00
N MET A 49 -20.73 10.88 -11.71
CA MET A 49 -19.27 10.98 -11.81
C MET A 49 -18.75 10.48 -13.16
N ARG A 50 -17.60 11.02 -13.56
CA ARG A 50 -16.86 10.60 -14.76
C ARG A 50 -16.00 9.36 -14.47
N GLU A 51 -15.49 8.73 -15.52
CA GLU A 51 -14.66 7.51 -15.44
C GLU A 51 -13.40 7.69 -14.60
N GLU A 52 -12.66 8.78 -14.82
CA GLU A 52 -11.44 9.09 -14.06
C GLU A 52 -11.73 9.33 -12.58
N GLU A 53 -12.86 9.97 -12.27
CA GLU A 53 -13.31 10.23 -10.90
C GLU A 53 -13.70 8.91 -10.21
N ALA A 54 -14.41 8.03 -10.91
CA ALA A 54 -14.77 6.70 -10.43
C ALA A 54 -13.53 5.85 -10.13
N PHE A 55 -12.57 5.81 -11.05
CA PHE A 55 -11.33 5.06 -10.86
C PHE A 55 -10.47 5.65 -9.72
N SER A 56 -10.39 6.99 -9.63
CA SER A 56 -9.69 7.67 -8.54
C SER A 56 -10.31 7.36 -7.18
N LEU A 57 -11.65 7.32 -7.09
CA LEU A 57 -12.39 6.98 -5.87
C LEU A 57 -12.19 5.51 -5.47
N ILE A 58 -12.24 4.58 -6.42
CA ILE A 58 -11.97 3.15 -6.17
C ILE A 58 -10.56 2.96 -5.65
N THR A 59 -9.56 3.54 -6.32
CA THR A 59 -8.15 3.40 -5.90
C THR A 59 -7.90 4.07 -4.55
N ASP A 60 -8.62 5.14 -4.21
CA ASP A 60 -8.60 5.78 -2.90
C ASP A 60 -9.20 4.87 -1.81
N LEU A 61 -10.37 4.25 -2.06
CA LEU A 61 -10.95 3.24 -1.17
C LEU A 61 -9.95 2.11 -0.91
N LEU A 62 -9.40 1.49 -1.97
CA LEU A 62 -8.45 0.38 -1.83
C LEU A 62 -7.18 0.80 -1.08
N SER A 63 -6.70 2.03 -1.26
CA SER A 63 -5.54 2.56 -0.54
C SER A 63 -5.85 2.80 0.93
N THR A 64 -7.06 3.30 1.22
CA THR A 64 -7.57 3.46 2.59
C THR A 64 -7.69 2.11 3.29
N LEU A 65 -8.26 1.09 2.63
CA LEU A 65 -8.37 -0.27 3.17
C LEU A 65 -6.99 -0.91 3.39
N SER A 66 -6.11 -0.84 2.40
CA SER A 66 -4.74 -1.39 2.48
C SER A 66 -3.97 -0.81 3.66
N PHE A 67 -4.05 0.50 3.85
CA PHE A 67 -3.41 1.17 4.97
C PHE A 67 -4.01 0.76 6.32
N ASN A 68 -5.33 0.86 6.48
CA ASN A 68 -6.00 0.58 7.75
C ASN A 68 -5.82 -0.88 8.19
N TRP A 69 -5.93 -1.83 7.25
CA TRP A 69 -5.82 -3.25 7.56
C TRP A 69 -4.41 -3.82 7.43
N ASN A 70 -3.43 -3.01 7.00
CA ASN A 70 -2.09 -3.49 6.64
C ASN A 70 -2.14 -4.65 5.63
N ALA A 71 -3.08 -4.57 4.68
CA ALA A 71 -3.43 -5.64 3.78
C ALA A 71 -2.98 -5.33 2.35
N VAL A 72 -2.84 -6.38 1.55
CA VAL A 72 -2.50 -6.29 0.14
C VAL A 72 -3.78 -6.03 -0.66
N PHE A 73 -3.80 -4.99 -1.47
CA PHE A 73 -4.87 -4.70 -2.42
C PHE A 73 -4.27 -4.29 -3.76
N HIS A 74 -4.49 -5.11 -4.77
CA HIS A 74 -4.12 -4.88 -6.15
C HIS A 74 -5.38 -4.75 -6.99
N THR A 75 -5.34 -3.92 -8.02
CA THR A 75 -6.48 -3.70 -8.90
C THR A 75 -6.04 -3.86 -10.34
N ASP A 76 -6.73 -4.71 -11.09
CA ASP A 76 -6.45 -4.97 -12.49
C ASP A 76 -7.41 -4.12 -13.35
N GLY A 77 -7.22 -2.80 -13.30
CA GLY A 77 -8.01 -1.84 -14.08
C GLY A 77 -9.52 -1.87 -13.79
N GLY A 78 -10.27 -1.06 -14.54
CA GLY A 78 -11.73 -0.98 -14.45
C GLY A 78 -12.36 -1.15 -15.83
N PHE A 79 -13.45 -1.91 -15.90
CA PHE A 79 -14.32 -1.98 -17.07
C PHE A 79 -15.56 -1.12 -16.82
N ILE A 80 -16.00 -0.39 -17.84
CA ILE A 80 -17.20 0.45 -17.77
C ILE A 80 -18.29 -0.27 -18.51
N ASN A 81 -19.35 -0.63 -17.79
CA ASN A 81 -20.56 -1.17 -18.37
C ASN A 81 -21.66 -0.12 -18.34
N THR A 82 -22.27 0.15 -19.49
CA THR A 82 -23.53 0.89 -19.54
C THR A 82 -24.67 -0.08 -19.24
N ILE A 83 -25.29 0.04 -18.06
CA ILE A 83 -26.46 -0.76 -17.67
C ILE A 83 -27.70 0.15 -17.67
N HIS A 84 -28.80 -0.32 -18.26
CA HIS A 84 -30.03 0.46 -18.40
C HIS A 84 -30.97 0.38 -17.19
N GLN A 85 -30.86 -0.67 -16.36
CA GLN A 85 -31.58 -0.81 -15.09
C GLN A 85 -30.62 -1.13 -13.95
N PHE A 86 -30.70 -0.35 -12.88
CA PHE A 86 -29.77 -0.38 -11.77
C PHE A 86 -30.46 -0.91 -10.54
N ASP A 87 -30.19 -2.17 -10.22
CA ASP A 87 -30.61 -2.82 -8.99
C ASP A 87 -29.37 -3.44 -8.34
N TRP A 88 -28.96 -2.86 -7.22
CA TRP A 88 -27.79 -3.29 -6.45
C TRP A 88 -27.83 -4.78 -6.07
N GLU A 89 -29.03 -5.35 -5.93
CA GLU A 89 -29.21 -6.76 -5.63
C GLU A 89 -29.00 -7.64 -6.86
N ASN A 90 -29.49 -7.19 -8.02
CA ASN A 90 -29.57 -7.98 -9.24
C ASN A 90 -28.46 -7.74 -10.28
N ILE A 91 -27.58 -6.75 -10.08
CA ILE A 91 -26.42 -6.54 -10.97
C ILE A 91 -25.41 -7.70 -10.86
N THR A 92 -25.12 -8.35 -12.00
CA THR A 92 -24.22 -9.51 -12.15
C THR A 92 -22.96 -9.25 -13.00
N CYS A 93 -22.56 -7.99 -13.20
CA CYS A 93 -21.32 -7.70 -13.93
C CYS A 93 -20.08 -8.08 -13.10
N SER A 94 -19.07 -8.62 -13.77
CA SER A 94 -17.80 -9.05 -13.17
C SER A 94 -16.66 -8.68 -14.10
N ALA A 95 -15.56 -8.21 -13.51
CA ALA A 95 -14.28 -8.00 -14.17
C ALA A 95 -13.24 -9.06 -13.72
N SER A 96 -13.60 -9.92 -12.76
CA SER A 96 -12.67 -10.79 -12.05
C SER A 96 -11.94 -11.81 -12.94
N GLY A 97 -10.61 -11.80 -12.86
CA GLY A 97 -9.74 -12.86 -13.36
C GLY A 97 -9.47 -13.95 -12.31
N ILE A 98 -8.48 -14.79 -12.61
CA ILE A 98 -7.94 -15.77 -11.65
C ILE A 98 -7.15 -15.01 -10.58
N ARG A 99 -7.45 -15.32 -9.30
CA ARG A 99 -6.76 -14.73 -8.17
C ARG A 99 -5.27 -15.11 -8.18
N GLN A 100 -4.40 -14.14 -7.93
CA GLN A 100 -2.96 -14.37 -7.83
C GLN A 100 -2.42 -14.20 -6.40
N ILE A 101 -3.20 -13.60 -5.49
CA ILE A 101 -2.84 -13.42 -4.09
C ILE A 101 -3.70 -14.34 -3.23
N THR A 102 -3.05 -15.21 -2.46
CA THR A 102 -3.75 -16.09 -1.52
C THR A 102 -4.45 -15.28 -0.42
N ALA A 103 -5.74 -15.52 -0.25
CA ALA A 103 -6.50 -14.96 0.87
C ALA A 103 -6.13 -15.69 2.18
N ASN A 104 -5.56 -14.96 3.13
CA ASN A 104 -5.06 -15.52 4.40
C ASN A 104 -5.33 -14.62 5.62
N GLN A 105 -5.95 -13.47 5.44
CA GLN A 105 -6.34 -12.56 6.51
C GLN A 105 -7.87 -12.46 6.59
N PRO A 106 -8.53 -13.15 7.52
CA PRO A 106 -9.99 -13.07 7.64
C PRO A 106 -10.42 -11.67 8.09
N ARG A 107 -11.40 -11.09 7.39
CA ARG A 107 -12.04 -9.81 7.75
C ARG A 107 -13.52 -9.85 7.40
N ASP A 108 -14.36 -9.42 8.35
CA ASP A 108 -15.81 -9.53 8.22
C ASP A 108 -16.55 -8.20 8.29
N ASP A 109 -15.79 -7.13 8.56
CA ASP A 109 -16.31 -5.83 8.88
C ASP A 109 -15.51 -4.70 8.21
N PHE A 110 -16.23 -3.71 7.70
CA PHE A 110 -15.71 -2.48 7.12
C PHE A 110 -15.97 -1.30 8.08
N ILE A 111 -15.90 -1.54 9.38
CA ILE A 111 -16.38 -0.60 10.41
C ILE A 111 -15.36 0.52 10.65
N ASN A 112 -15.87 1.75 10.71
CA ASN A 112 -15.16 2.97 11.15
C ASN A 112 -13.80 3.21 10.47
N ILE A 113 -13.69 2.83 9.19
CA ILE A 113 -12.50 3.14 8.42
C ILE A 113 -12.58 4.61 7.99
N CYS A 114 -11.73 5.43 8.58
CA CYS A 114 -11.66 6.85 8.27
C CYS A 114 -11.11 7.06 6.85
N PRO A 115 -11.79 7.83 5.99
CA PRO A 115 -11.26 8.18 4.67
C PRO A 115 -9.98 9.02 4.78
N LEU A 116 -9.15 8.97 3.74
CA LEU A 116 -8.02 9.90 3.59
C LEU A 116 -8.57 11.22 3.04
N ASP A 117 -8.28 12.34 3.71
CA ASP A 117 -8.98 13.61 3.46
C ASP A 117 -8.19 14.55 2.56
N THR A 118 -6.86 14.44 2.56
CA THR A 118 -6.01 15.29 1.73
C THR A 118 -5.44 14.54 0.53
N GLY A 119 -5.17 15.28 -0.56
CA GLY A 119 -4.48 14.72 -1.73
C GLY A 119 -3.10 14.15 -1.38
N LYS A 120 -2.43 14.71 -0.38
CA LYS A 120 -1.13 14.22 0.11
C LYS A 120 -1.26 12.86 0.79
N GLU A 121 -2.22 12.71 1.70
CA GLU A 121 -2.52 11.44 2.37
C GLU A 121 -2.89 10.35 1.36
N THR A 122 -3.79 10.68 0.45
CA THR A 122 -4.25 9.79 -0.61
C THR A 122 -3.06 9.31 -1.44
N THR A 123 -2.16 10.22 -1.83
CA THR A 123 -0.96 9.87 -2.60
C THR A 123 0.00 8.99 -1.81
N LEU A 124 0.26 9.30 -0.54
CA LEU A 124 1.12 8.49 0.32
C LEU A 124 0.54 7.09 0.56
N ALA A 125 -0.76 6.96 0.79
CA ALA A 125 -1.42 5.68 0.95
C ALA A 125 -1.45 4.88 -0.36
N ARG A 126 -1.57 5.55 -1.51
CA ARG A 126 -1.42 4.90 -2.83
C ARG A 126 -0.01 4.33 -3.01
N LEU A 127 1.03 5.11 -2.70
CA LEU A 127 2.42 4.64 -2.71
C LEU A 127 2.61 3.45 -1.76
N TYR A 128 2.05 3.54 -0.55
CA TYR A 128 2.10 2.48 0.45
C TYR A 128 1.42 1.20 -0.04
N ARG A 129 0.20 1.30 -0.58
CA ARG A 129 -0.53 0.17 -1.18
C ARG A 129 0.27 -0.44 -2.33
N THR A 130 0.81 0.38 -3.23
CA THR A 130 1.63 -0.09 -4.35
C THR A 130 2.87 -0.84 -3.86
N ALA A 131 3.55 -0.33 -2.83
CA ALA A 131 4.65 -1.04 -2.19
C ALA A 131 4.19 -2.40 -1.64
N LYS A 132 3.13 -2.43 -0.82
CA LYS A 132 2.59 -3.68 -0.22
C LYS A 132 2.19 -4.73 -1.25
N SER A 133 1.67 -4.30 -2.40
CA SER A 133 1.19 -5.19 -3.46
C SER A 133 2.26 -5.57 -4.47
N SER A 134 3.47 -4.99 -4.42
CA SER A 134 4.55 -5.38 -5.30
C SER A 134 5.15 -6.72 -4.88
N ARG A 135 5.43 -7.57 -5.86
CA ARG A 135 6.13 -8.86 -5.66
C ARG A 135 7.66 -8.71 -5.62
N ASN A 136 8.16 -7.58 -6.12
CA ASN A 136 9.59 -7.33 -6.24
C ASN A 136 10.05 -6.49 -5.04
N ILE A 137 10.93 -7.07 -4.21
CA ILE A 137 11.47 -6.44 -2.99
C ILE A 137 12.13 -5.08 -3.25
N TYR A 138 12.79 -4.92 -4.40
CA TYR A 138 13.42 -3.67 -4.78
C TYR A 138 12.40 -2.58 -5.05
N SER A 139 11.34 -2.91 -5.78
CA SER A 139 10.21 -1.99 -5.97
C SER A 139 9.54 -1.65 -4.65
N GLN A 140 9.37 -2.63 -3.74
CA GLN A 140 8.83 -2.37 -2.40
C GLN A 140 9.67 -1.32 -1.66
N ILE A 141 10.99 -1.51 -1.62
CA ILE A 141 11.93 -0.58 -0.99
C ILE A 141 11.83 0.82 -1.61
N LEU A 142 11.83 0.93 -2.95
CA LEU A 142 11.72 2.20 -3.65
C LEU A 142 10.40 2.92 -3.35
N PHE A 143 9.27 2.21 -3.37
CA PHE A 143 7.97 2.82 -3.08
C PHE A 143 7.84 3.23 -1.61
N PHE A 144 8.30 2.42 -0.65
CA PHE A 144 8.32 2.82 0.76
C PHE A 144 9.27 4.00 1.01
N TRP A 145 10.41 4.04 0.34
CA TRP A 145 11.27 5.22 0.37
C TRP A 145 10.56 6.46 -0.19
N HIS A 146 9.84 6.34 -1.31
CA HIS A 146 9.05 7.45 -1.85
C HIS A 146 7.93 7.89 -0.92
N CYS A 147 7.35 7.00 -0.11
CA CYS A 147 6.46 7.40 0.98
C CYS A 147 7.15 8.31 2.01
N LEU A 148 8.47 8.29 2.16
CA LEU A 148 9.25 9.13 3.09
C LEU A 148 9.81 10.41 2.43
N GLU A 149 10.00 10.39 1.11
CA GLU A 149 10.50 11.52 0.31
C GLU A 149 9.40 12.47 -0.16
N TYR A 150 8.22 11.93 -0.51
CA TYR A 150 7.12 12.73 -1.06
C TYR A 150 6.70 13.86 -0.12
N SER A 151 6.58 15.09 -0.65
CA SER A 151 6.24 16.30 0.12
C SER A 151 7.17 16.58 1.32
N ASN A 152 8.44 16.11 1.27
CA ASN A 152 9.45 16.35 2.31
C ASN A 152 10.73 17.02 1.74
N ASP A 153 10.67 17.66 0.58
CA ASP A 153 11.74 18.45 -0.05
C ASP A 153 13.14 17.79 -0.04
N GLY A 154 13.20 16.47 -0.26
CA GLY A 154 14.46 15.72 -0.25
C GLY A 154 15.09 15.48 1.13
N LYS A 155 14.41 15.81 2.24
CA LYS A 155 14.87 15.61 3.62
C LYS A 155 14.52 14.23 4.19
N SER A 156 14.46 13.20 3.35
CA SER A 156 14.09 11.84 3.78
C SER A 156 15.11 11.23 4.76
N ILE A 157 16.41 11.50 4.60
CA ILE A 157 17.44 11.07 5.56
C ILE A 157 17.15 11.60 6.95
N ALA A 158 16.98 12.93 7.08
CA ALA A 158 16.73 13.58 8.36
C ALA A 158 15.43 13.07 9.03
N LEU A 159 14.42 12.77 8.22
CA LEU A 159 13.17 12.17 8.71
C LEU A 159 13.38 10.75 9.23
N ILE A 160 14.11 9.91 8.49
CA ILE A 160 14.46 8.55 8.91
C ILE A 160 15.27 8.59 10.21
N ASP A 161 16.32 9.39 10.26
CA ASP A 161 17.18 9.49 11.44
C ASP A 161 16.42 10.03 12.66
N LYS A 162 15.42 10.90 12.45
CA LYS A 162 14.48 11.29 13.50
C LYS A 162 13.64 10.09 13.97
N TYR A 163 13.03 9.34 13.05
CA TYR A 163 12.21 8.19 13.41
C TYR A 163 12.99 7.07 14.10
N VAL A 164 14.25 6.85 13.72
CA VAL A 164 15.16 5.93 14.42
C VAL A 164 15.35 6.34 15.88
N LYS A 165 15.50 7.65 16.16
CA LYS A 165 15.64 8.15 17.55
C LYS A 165 14.34 8.05 18.35
N ASP A 166 13.21 8.24 17.70
CA ASP A 166 11.88 8.26 18.33
C ASP A 166 11.25 6.85 18.43
N ILE A 167 11.92 5.81 17.93
CA ILE A 167 11.34 4.47 17.82
C ILE A 167 11.20 3.79 19.19
N LYS A 168 10.05 3.16 19.40
CA LYS A 168 9.77 2.35 20.60
C LYS A 168 9.52 0.88 20.29
N ASN A 169 9.45 0.51 19.01
CA ASN A 169 9.22 -0.86 18.58
C ASN A 169 10.54 -1.63 18.62
N VAL A 170 10.69 -2.51 19.62
CA VAL A 170 11.91 -3.30 19.85
C VAL A 170 12.32 -4.10 18.60
N SER A 171 11.38 -4.77 17.93
CA SER A 171 11.70 -5.56 16.74
C SER A 171 12.30 -4.73 15.61
N VAL A 172 11.83 -3.50 15.43
CA VAL A 172 12.36 -2.62 14.38
C VAL A 172 13.71 -2.04 14.79
N THR A 173 13.90 -1.77 16.09
CA THR A 173 15.21 -1.40 16.64
C THR A 173 16.24 -2.50 16.38
N ASP A 174 15.90 -3.76 16.71
CA ASP A 174 16.79 -4.92 16.49
C ASP A 174 17.14 -5.09 15.01
N ASP A 175 16.17 -4.92 14.09
CA ASP A 175 16.42 -4.98 12.64
C ASP A 175 17.39 -3.87 12.20
N ILE A 176 17.23 -2.64 12.71
CA ILE A 176 18.14 -1.52 12.40
C ILE A 176 19.55 -1.82 12.90
N GLU A 177 19.69 -2.30 14.14
CA GLU A 177 20.98 -2.67 14.72
C GLU A 177 21.66 -3.76 13.89
N GLN A 178 20.95 -4.83 13.55
CA GLN A 178 21.49 -5.91 12.71
C GLN A 178 21.91 -5.44 11.32
N ILE A 179 21.12 -4.56 10.68
CA ILE A 179 21.45 -3.97 9.38
C ILE A 179 22.75 -3.18 9.49
N MET A 180 22.91 -2.39 10.54
CA MET A 180 24.09 -1.54 10.74
C MET A 180 25.32 -2.32 11.21
N GLU A 181 25.16 -3.41 11.96
CA GLU A 181 26.28 -4.30 12.32
C GLU A 181 26.79 -5.10 11.12
N ASN A 182 25.91 -5.45 10.19
CA ASN A 182 26.21 -6.32 9.06
C ASN A 182 25.74 -5.75 7.71
N PRO A 183 26.21 -4.58 7.28
CA PRO A 183 25.78 -3.98 6.03
C PRO A 183 26.32 -4.77 4.83
N ILE A 184 25.48 -4.92 3.81
CA ILE A 184 25.81 -5.66 2.59
C ILE A 184 26.68 -4.87 1.60
N LEU A 185 26.75 -3.54 1.77
CA LEU A 185 27.52 -2.60 0.97
C LEU A 185 28.26 -1.65 1.93
N TYR A 186 29.49 -1.24 1.59
CA TYR A 186 30.39 -0.46 2.45
C TYR A 186 30.75 -1.13 3.79
N LYS A 187 31.65 -2.12 3.75
CA LYS A 187 32.24 -2.73 4.97
C LYS A 187 33.24 -1.80 5.68
N GLU A 188 33.79 -0.83 4.96
CA GLU A 188 34.78 0.12 5.45
C GLU A 188 34.08 1.48 5.69
N ASN A 189 34.07 1.97 6.93
CA ASN A 189 33.42 3.24 7.41
C ASN A 189 31.95 3.22 7.85
N ILE A 190 31.46 2.11 8.41
CA ILE A 190 30.11 2.02 9.01
C ILE A 190 29.96 2.91 10.25
N SER A 191 31.02 3.04 11.06
CA SER A 191 30.99 3.64 12.40
C SER A 191 30.63 5.13 12.45
N GLN A 192 30.55 5.83 11.31
CA GLN A 192 30.22 7.25 11.22
C GLN A 192 28.95 7.55 10.41
N GLN A 193 28.23 6.52 9.91
CA GLN A 193 27.05 6.72 9.09
C GLN A 193 25.76 6.55 9.88
N THR A 194 24.80 7.46 9.65
CA THR A 194 23.43 7.29 10.12
C THR A 194 22.68 6.28 9.28
N PHE A 195 21.63 5.67 9.84
CA PHE A 195 20.80 4.69 9.13
C PHE A 195 20.19 5.30 7.84
N GLY A 196 19.71 6.54 7.88
CA GLY A 196 19.17 7.20 6.70
C GLY A 196 20.20 7.37 5.56
N ASN A 197 21.46 7.68 5.90
CA ASN A 197 22.55 7.76 4.93
C ASN A 197 22.86 6.40 4.31
N TYR A 198 22.87 5.33 5.13
CA TYR A 198 23.06 3.98 4.63
C TYR A 198 21.98 3.60 3.61
N ILE A 199 20.70 3.81 3.94
CA ILE A 199 19.59 3.50 3.03
C ILE A 199 19.68 4.29 1.73
N GLN A 200 19.94 5.59 1.76
CA GLN A 200 20.03 6.39 0.53
C GLN A 200 21.26 6.00 -0.30
N GLY A 201 22.43 6.04 0.32
CA GLY A 201 23.72 5.90 -0.35
C GLY A 201 23.97 4.50 -0.89
N CYS A 202 23.52 3.49 -0.15
CA CYS A 202 23.84 2.09 -0.42
C CYS A 202 22.64 1.34 -1.00
N ILE A 203 21.48 1.40 -0.35
CA ILE A 203 20.34 0.57 -0.78
C ILE A 203 19.60 1.21 -1.96
N ARG A 204 19.06 2.42 -1.80
CA ARG A 204 18.29 3.11 -2.86
C ARG A 204 19.12 3.27 -4.12
N ASN A 205 20.36 3.74 -3.99
CA ASN A 205 21.23 3.96 -5.14
C ASN A 205 21.64 2.65 -5.83
N ALA A 206 21.99 1.59 -5.08
CA ALA A 206 22.32 0.31 -5.71
C ALA A 206 21.10 -0.30 -6.44
N ILE A 207 19.90 -0.16 -5.86
CA ILE A 207 18.64 -0.57 -6.51
C ILE A 207 18.36 0.24 -7.77
N ALA A 208 18.62 1.55 -7.75
CA ALA A 208 18.45 2.42 -8.92
C ALA A 208 19.52 2.19 -10.00
N HIS A 209 20.64 1.54 -9.65
CA HIS A 209 21.81 1.34 -10.51
C HIS A 209 22.19 -0.12 -10.70
N ILE A 210 21.21 -1.04 -10.71
CA ILE A 210 21.41 -2.45 -11.11
C ILE A 210 22.20 -2.46 -12.43
N GLU A 211 23.49 -2.77 -12.31
CA GLU A 211 24.55 -2.74 -13.32
C GLU A 211 24.66 -1.46 -14.21
N ARG A 212 25.00 -0.31 -13.63
CA ARG A 212 25.56 0.82 -14.40
C ARG A 212 26.85 1.37 -13.83
N LYS A 213 27.91 0.53 -13.79
CA LYS A 213 29.32 0.85 -14.05
C LYS A 213 30.23 -0.22 -13.42
N PRO A 214 31.03 -0.96 -14.22
CA PRO A 214 31.96 -1.98 -13.72
C PRO A 214 33.13 -1.41 -12.87
N ASN A 215 33.25 -0.08 -12.73
CA ASN A 215 34.37 0.57 -12.03
C ASN A 215 33.99 1.27 -10.72
N THR A 216 32.80 1.03 -10.16
CA THR A 216 32.48 1.46 -8.78
C THR A 216 32.62 0.28 -7.84
N GLU A 217 33.84 0.10 -7.33
CA GLU A 217 34.16 -0.86 -6.27
C GLU A 217 33.11 -0.76 -5.15
N GLY A 218 32.36 -1.86 -4.92
CA GLY A 218 31.48 -2.01 -3.76
C GLY A 218 30.05 -1.45 -3.86
N ARG A 219 29.50 -1.20 -5.06
CA ARG A 219 28.14 -0.63 -5.23
C ARG A 219 27.11 -1.51 -5.96
N SER A 220 27.34 -2.82 -6.06
CA SER A 220 26.41 -3.74 -6.72
C SER A 220 25.79 -4.72 -5.72
N ILE A 221 24.47 -4.89 -5.80
CA ILE A 221 23.74 -5.97 -5.13
C ILE A 221 23.72 -7.16 -6.09
N THR A 222 24.08 -8.34 -5.60
CA THR A 222 24.04 -9.60 -6.34
C THR A 222 22.67 -10.25 -6.15
N LEU A 223 21.92 -10.43 -7.25
CA LEU A 223 20.53 -10.90 -7.23
C LEU A 223 20.35 -12.32 -6.64
N ASP A 224 21.41 -13.13 -6.60
CA ASP A 224 21.37 -14.54 -6.18
C ASP A 224 21.90 -14.82 -4.76
N SER A 225 22.11 -13.78 -3.94
CA SER A 225 22.61 -13.93 -2.56
C SER A 225 21.46 -13.98 -1.54
N LEU A 226 21.23 -15.15 -0.93
CA LEU A 226 20.23 -15.31 0.14
C LEU A 226 20.49 -14.35 1.31
N LYS A 227 21.76 -14.06 1.61
CA LYS A 227 22.15 -13.11 2.65
C LYS A 227 21.69 -11.68 2.29
N GLU A 228 21.90 -11.27 1.05
CA GLU A 228 21.47 -9.94 0.57
C GLU A 228 19.95 -9.83 0.50
N LEU A 229 19.26 -10.87 0.04
CA LEU A 229 17.79 -10.90 0.06
C LEU A 229 17.22 -10.78 1.47
N ARG A 230 17.81 -11.46 2.46
CA ARG A 230 17.42 -11.32 3.88
C ARG A 230 17.64 -9.90 4.37
N HIS A 231 18.82 -9.34 4.13
CA HIS A 231 19.16 -7.98 4.52
C HIS A 231 18.20 -6.95 3.89
N LEU A 232 17.92 -7.07 2.60
CA LEU A 232 16.95 -6.22 1.91
C LEU A 232 15.54 -6.41 2.45
N SER A 233 15.16 -7.61 2.90
CA SER A 233 13.86 -7.83 3.54
C SER A 233 13.76 -7.07 4.84
N GLN A 234 14.80 -7.10 5.68
CA GLN A 234 14.84 -6.31 6.92
C GLN A 234 14.76 -4.81 6.63
N VAL A 235 15.54 -4.32 5.65
CA VAL A 235 15.45 -2.92 5.20
C VAL A 235 14.02 -2.57 4.75
N LYS A 236 13.40 -3.43 3.95
CA LYS A 236 12.00 -3.26 3.50
C LYS A 236 11.03 -3.22 4.70
N ASP A 237 11.20 -4.07 5.70
CA ASP A 237 10.34 -4.11 6.89
C ASP A 237 10.47 -2.82 7.73
N VAL A 238 11.70 -2.34 7.94
CA VAL A 238 11.97 -1.05 8.60
C VAL A 238 11.36 0.12 7.81
N LEU A 239 11.54 0.17 6.49
CA LEU A 239 10.96 1.23 5.66
C LEU A 239 9.43 1.18 5.61
N GLN A 240 8.84 -0.03 5.57
CA GLN A 240 7.39 -0.20 5.67
C GLN A 240 6.88 0.35 7.00
N TYR A 241 7.59 0.09 8.11
CA TYR A 241 7.26 0.62 9.43
C TYR A 241 7.30 2.15 9.42
N PHE A 242 8.37 2.77 8.92
CA PHE A 242 8.47 4.23 8.84
C PHE A 242 7.44 4.88 7.91
N ALA A 243 7.15 4.27 6.75
CA ALA A 243 6.12 4.75 5.84
C ALA A 243 4.73 4.72 6.51
N ARG A 244 4.44 3.65 7.26
CA ARG A 244 3.21 3.54 8.04
C ARG A 244 3.17 4.56 9.17
N TYR A 245 4.26 4.68 9.94
CA TYR A 245 4.38 5.65 11.04
C TYR A 245 4.15 7.08 10.54
N ARG A 246 4.68 7.44 9.37
CA ARG A 246 4.44 8.73 8.74
C ARG A 246 2.95 8.96 8.45
N LEU A 247 2.26 7.99 7.86
CA LEU A 247 0.82 8.07 7.60
C LEU A 247 0.01 8.19 8.90
N GLU A 248 0.34 7.41 9.93
CA GLU A 248 -0.39 7.40 11.20
C GLU A 248 -0.17 8.68 12.01
N VAL A 249 1.08 9.13 12.16
CA VAL A 249 1.46 10.20 13.09
C VAL A 249 1.45 11.57 12.42
N ASN A 250 2.02 11.71 11.22
CA ASN A 250 2.11 13.02 10.59
C ASN A 250 0.76 13.48 9.99
N PHE A 251 -0.12 12.54 9.65
CA PHE A 251 -1.44 12.83 9.07
C PHE A 251 -2.61 12.50 10.00
N LYS A 252 -2.30 12.15 11.26
CA LYS A 252 -3.25 11.94 12.37
C LYS A 252 -4.47 11.10 11.97
N THR A 253 -4.27 10.07 11.16
CA THR A 253 -5.38 9.26 10.63
C THR A 253 -6.13 8.47 11.71
N LYS A 254 -5.62 8.44 12.96
CA LYS A 254 -6.25 7.76 14.11
C LYS A 254 -7.01 8.71 15.08
N ASP A 255 -6.76 10.02 15.03
CA ASP A 255 -7.30 11.00 15.99
C ASP A 255 -8.34 11.95 15.37
N ARG A 256 -9.05 11.49 14.33
CA ARG A 256 -9.99 12.34 13.60
C ARG A 256 -11.37 12.36 14.28
N PRO A 257 -12.04 13.52 14.31
CA PRO A 257 -13.36 13.64 14.93
C PRO A 257 -14.42 12.75 14.25
N ASP A 258 -15.46 12.42 15.02
CA ASP A 258 -16.53 11.49 14.64
C ASP A 258 -17.47 12.01 13.54
N ASP A 259 -17.29 13.27 13.10
CA ASP A 259 -18.12 13.94 12.10
C ASP A 259 -17.71 13.67 10.64
N LEU A 260 -16.64 12.89 10.42
CA LEU A 260 -16.21 12.50 9.08
C LEU A 260 -17.09 11.39 8.47
N ASP A 261 -17.18 11.39 7.13
CA ASP A 261 -17.88 10.36 6.35
C ASP A 261 -17.10 9.02 6.38
N TYR A 262 -17.14 8.33 7.52
CA TYR A 262 -16.55 7.00 7.67
C TYR A 262 -17.11 6.01 6.65
N LEU A 263 -16.27 5.04 6.27
CA LEU A 263 -16.76 3.87 5.55
C LEU A 263 -17.86 3.20 6.37
N SER A 264 -19.04 3.10 5.77
CA SER A 264 -20.24 2.62 6.46
C SER A 264 -21.03 1.66 5.59
N TYR A 265 -21.85 0.84 6.23
CA TYR A 265 -22.78 -0.03 5.53
C TYR A 265 -24.04 0.72 5.11
N PHE A 266 -24.58 0.42 3.94
CA PHE A 266 -25.92 0.84 3.55
C PHE A 266 -26.78 -0.38 3.20
N LYS A 267 -28.11 -0.24 3.35
CA LYS A 267 -29.06 -1.20 2.79
C LYS A 267 -29.42 -0.74 1.38
N PRO A 268 -29.15 -1.56 0.34
CA PRO A 268 -29.64 -1.26 -1.00
C PRO A 268 -31.18 -1.18 -0.97
N LYS A 269 -31.73 -0.25 -1.74
CA LYS A 269 -33.17 -0.08 -1.94
C LYS A 269 -33.60 -0.76 -3.22
#